data_AF-A0A0W8FWU8-F1
#
_entry.id   AF-A0A0W8FWU8-F1
#
_cell.length_a   1.000
_cell.length_b   1.000
_cell.length_c   1.000
_cell.angle_alpha   90.00
_cell.angle_beta   90.00
_cell.angle_gamma   90.00
#
_symmetry.space_group_name_H-M   'P 1'
#
loop_
_entity.id
_entity.type
_entity.pdbx_description
1 polymer ?
#
loop_
_entity_poly.entity_id
_entity_poly.type
_entity_poly.pdbx_seq_one_letter_code
_entity_poly.pdbx_strand_id
1 'polypeptide(L)' 'MELRVFDILGKVITTLVNEIKQPGYYEIEFDGGNFSSGVYFYQIISDEFVDTKKMVLLR' A
#
# COMPACT_ATOMS: atom_id res chain seq x y z
N MET A 1 10.43 -6.86 -2.97
CA MET A 1 9.13 -6.63 -2.31
C MET A 1 8.64 -5.28 -2.74
N GLU A 2 7.36 -5.18 -3.07
CA GLU A 2 6.72 -3.93 -3.42
C GLU A 2 5.47 -3.72 -2.57
N LEU A 3 5.26 -2.49 -2.12
CA LEU A 3 4.05 -2.07 -1.42
C LEU A 3 3.45 -0.87 -2.16
N ARG A 4 2.31 -1.10 -2.81
CA ARG A 4 1.59 -0.07 -3.58
C ARG A 4 0.25 0.25 -2.94
N VAL A 5 -0.19 1.50 -3.06
CA VAL A 5 -1.52 1.96 -2.65
C VAL A 5 -2.32 2.34 -3.89
N PHE A 6 -3.60 1.97 -3.90
CA PHE A 6 -4.53 2.13 -5.00
C PHE A 6 -5.82 2.80 -4.52
N ASP A 7 -6.46 3.55 -5.40
CA ASP A 7 -7.85 3.98 -5.21
C ASP A 7 -8.85 2.86 -5.58
N ILE A 8 -10.15 3.15 -5.41
CA ILE A 8 -11.24 2.21 -5.71
C ILE A 8 -11.33 1.80 -7.19
N LEU A 9 -10.72 2.57 -8.09
CA LEU A 9 -10.70 2.30 -9.52
C LEU A 9 -9.47 1.46 -9.91
N GLY A 10 -8.62 1.11 -8.94
CA GLY A 10 -7.38 0.37 -9.17
C GLY A 10 -6.24 1.23 -9.71
N LYS A 11 -6.35 2.56 -9.66
CA LYS A 11 -5.26 3.45 -10.03
C LYS A 11 -4.21 3.43 -8.93
N VAL A 12 -2.94 3.21 -9.28
CA VAL A 12 -1.81 3.37 -8.36
C VAL A 12 -1.73 4.84 -7.93
N ILE A 13 -1.90 5.09 -6.65
CA ILE A 13 -1.82 6.41 -6.03
C ILE A 13 -0.40 6.69 -5.57
N THR A 14 0.25 5.70 -4.95
CA THR A 14 1.66 5.80 -4.55
C THR A 14 2.29 4.42 -4.39
N THR A 15 3.61 4.38 -4.44
CA THR A 15 4.43 3.20 -4.11
C THR A 15 5.26 3.54 -2.88
N LEU A 16 5.01 2.83 -1.78
CA LEU A 16 5.64 3.08 -0.48
C LEU A 16 6.96 2.34 -0.33
N VAL A 17 7.06 1.16 -0.95
CA VAL A 17 8.26 0.33 -0.94
C VAL A 17 8.42 -0.28 -2.32
N ASN A 18 9.65 -0.26 -2.84
CA ASN A 18 10.03 -0.98 -4.06
C ASN A 18 11.50 -1.41 -3.98
N GLU A 19 11.78 -2.36 -3.10
CA GLU A 19 13.14 -2.85 -2.86
C GLU A 19 13.16 -4.28 -2.33
N ILE A 20 14.34 -4.89 -2.30
CA ILE A 20 14.54 -6.20 -1.70
C ILE A 20 14.67 -6.00 -0.18
N LYS A 21 13.69 -6.50 0.58
CA LYS A 21 13.74 -6.58 2.04
C LYS A 21 14.17 -7.99 2.45
N GLN A 22 15.01 -8.09 3.48
CA GLN A 22 15.29 -9.37 4.13
C GLN A 22 14.07 -9.81 4.95
N PRO A 23 13.96 -11.09 5.33
CA PRO A 23 12.90 -11.54 6.22
C PRO A 23 12.92 -10.76 7.55
N GLY A 24 11.77 -10.25 7.97
CA GLY A 24 11.64 -9.45 9.18
C GLY A 24 10.32 -8.70 9.25
N TYR A 25 10.10 -8.01 10.36
CA TYR A 25 8.99 -7.09 10.55
C TYR A 25 9.41 -5.68 10.20
N TYR A 26 8.58 -4.98 9.43
CA TYR A 26 8.81 -3.61 9.00
C TYR A 26 7.56 -2.79 9.25
N GLU A 27 7.75 -1.57 9.71
CA GLU A 27 6.71 -0.56 9.80
C GLU A 27 6.90 0.44 8.66
N ILE A 28 5.82 0.70 7.92
CA ILE A 28 5.81 1.62 6.80
C ILE A 28 4.74 2.67 7.07
N GLU A 29 5.15 3.93 7.11
CA GLU A 29 4.23 5.06 7.28
C GLU A 29 3.59 5.43 5.94
N PHE A 30 2.28 5.64 5.95
CA PHE A 30 1.53 6.19 4.82
C PHE A 30 0.90 7.52 5.24
N ASP A 31 1.46 8.62 4.74
CA ASP A 31 0.87 9.95 4.92
C ASP A 31 -0.37 10.12 4.04
N GLY A 32 -1.53 10.00 4.69
CA GLY A 32 -2.86 10.17 4.10
C GLY A 32 -3.27 11.62 3.84
N GLY A 33 -2.51 12.62 4.30
CA GLY A 33 -2.97 14.01 4.42
C GLY A 33 -3.43 14.65 3.10
N ASN A 34 -2.75 14.30 2.00
CA ASN A 34 -3.04 14.82 0.66
C ASN A 34 -4.15 14.05 -0.09
N PHE A 35 -4.75 13.04 0.54
CA PHE A 35 -5.79 12.21 -0.06
C PHE A 35 -7.16 12.48 0.57
N SER A 36 -8.21 12.34 -0.24
CA SER A 36 -9.59 12.47 0.22
C SER A 36 -9.98 11.29 1.10
N SER A 37 -10.84 11.50 2.09
CA SER A 37 -11.47 10.42 2.85
C SER A 37 -12.17 9.44 1.90
N GLY A 38 -12.01 8.14 2.14
CA GLY A 38 -12.52 7.13 1.23
C GLY A 38 -11.88 5.78 1.42
N VAL A 39 -12.25 4.85 0.54
CA VAL A 39 -11.69 3.49 0.52
C VAL A 39 -10.46 3.47 -0.39
N TYR A 40 -9.39 2.87 0.11
CA TYR A 40 -8.17 2.60 -0.62
C TYR A 40 -7.80 1.13 -0.45
N PHE A 41 -6.91 0.65 -1.31
CA PHE A 41 -6.34 -0.68 -1.21
C PHE A 41 -4.83 -0.56 -1.16
N TYR A 42 -4.18 -1.39 -0.37
CA TYR A 42 -2.74 -1.59 -0.50
C TYR A 42 -2.46 -3.03 -0.89
N GLN A 43 -1.44 -3.21 -1.72
CA GLN A 43 -1.01 -4.51 -2.20
C GLN A 43 0.46 -4.72 -1.86
N ILE A 44 0.74 -5.83 -1.20
CA ILE A 44 2.10 -6.33 -0.98
C ILE A 44 2.39 -7.36 -2.06
N ILE A 45 3.47 -7.17 -2.81
CA ILE A 45 3.95 -8.09 -3.83
C ILE A 45 5.37 -8.54 -3.45
N SER A 46 5.60 -9.84 -3.42
CA SER A 46 6.92 -10.46 -3.49
C SER A 46 6.88 -11.62 -4.47
N ASP A 47 8.01 -12.28 -4.70
CA ASP A 47 8.21 -13.21 -5.82
C ASP A 47 7.05 -14.20 -6.03
N GLU A 48 6.60 -14.89 -4.97
CA GLU A 48 5.48 -15.86 -5.04
C GLU A 48 4.28 -15.45 -4.18
N PHE A 49 4.20 -14.20 -3.72
CA PHE A 49 3.15 -13.76 -2.80
C PHE A 49 2.56 -12.42 -3.22
N VAL A 50 1.22 -12.39 -3.29
CA VAL A 50 0.45 -11.17 -3.48
C VAL A 50 -0.68 -11.16 -2.47
N ASP A 51 -0.75 -10.11 -1.67
CA ASP A 51 -1.83 -9.90 -0.71
C ASP A 51 -2.34 -8.46 -0.83
N THR A 52 -3.65 -8.31 -0.91
CA THR A 52 -4.33 -7.02 -1.07
C THR A 52 -5.26 -6.81 0.09
N LYS A 53 -5.12 -5.67 0.76
CA LYS A 53 -5.93 -5.32 1.93
C LYS A 53 -6.61 -3.98 1.71
N LYS A 54 -7.85 -3.89 2.21
CA LYS A 54 -8.67 -2.68 2.18
C LYS A 54 -8.33 -1.77 3.36
N MET A 55 -8.23 -0.48 3.09
CA MET A 55 -8.04 0.59 4.07
C MET A 55 -9.14 1.63 3.91
N VAL A 56 -9.58 2.24 5.02
CA VAL A 56 -10.49 3.38 5.00
C VAL A 56 -9.72 4.57 5.55
N LEU A 57 -9.55 5.60 4.73
CA LEU A 57 -8.98 6.87 5.16
C LEU A 57 -10.12 7.75 5.66
N LEU A 58 -10.03 8.16 6.93
CA LEU A 58 -10.94 9.10 7.56
C LEU A 58 -10.19 10.40 7.86
N ARG A 59 -10.92 11.52 7.83
CA ARG A 59 -10.46 12.83 8.28
C ARG A 59 -11.23 13.21 9.53
#